data_AF-A0A194PR37-F1
#
_entry.id   AF-A0A194PR37-F1
#
_cell.length_a   1.000
_cell.length_b   1.000
_cell.length_c   1.000
_cell.angle_alpha   90.00
_cell.angle_beta   90.00
_cell.angle_gamma   90.00
#
_symmetry.space_group_name_H-M   'P 1'
#
loop_
_entity.id
_entity.type
_entity.pdbx_description
1 polymer ?
#
loop_
_entity_poly.entity_id
_entity_poly.type
_entity_poly.pdbx_seq_one_letter_code
_entity_poly.pdbx_strand_id
1 'polypeptide(L)'
;METLSHFIEPDLINGRRSMMSHEENEISKKITSKNLCQDLPLCDGRSSFVDNYLILLTTAVDSILKTSPIKELSLKLFYEDLPQILRDVRKILKSANAKVSDSTEFYYWNSVLKKVSGKFHGFLTLTLIENFKDYDNTNDIKNVIQKIVTALVIIETKYVNKLCIEHKICIKSFECTKALHRILEKLTSLPDNGIRSFMKHFYEALFATTFYSRLSIVTTREFQVILNNLAFSNNVSAKDLLQSVQKSVEMRLDLITTPSDKQMGYDVILIHIILSDLDHFYSKNKQFSFYNFIKYFIDWNTDGTLGKHLRKLMNDIGHEVTVQPHELPIKITNEVRVFLELTIDPDE
;
A
#
# COMPACT_ATOMS: atom_id res chain seq x y z
N MET A 1 -3.94 -16.61 20.94
CA MET A 1 -3.72 -15.98 19.62
C MET A 1 -4.08 -14.51 19.79
N GLU A 2 -3.09 -13.63 19.94
CA GLU A 2 -3.32 -12.18 20.06
C GLU A 2 -3.72 -11.65 18.68
N THR A 3 -4.91 -11.10 18.55
CA THR A 3 -5.39 -10.45 17.33
C THR A 3 -4.68 -9.11 17.14
N LEU A 4 -4.35 -8.73 15.89
CA LEU A 4 -3.71 -7.44 15.56
C LEU A 4 -4.49 -6.22 16.10
N SER A 5 -5.78 -6.38 16.42
CA SER A 5 -6.60 -5.37 17.10
C SER A 5 -5.97 -4.86 18.40
N HIS A 6 -5.29 -5.74 19.18
CA HIS A 6 -4.58 -5.34 20.40
C HIS A 6 -3.41 -4.37 20.18
N PHE A 7 -2.85 -4.35 18.97
CA PHE A 7 -1.71 -3.49 18.62
C PHE A 7 -2.14 -2.20 17.89
N ILE A 8 -3.42 -2.10 17.49
CA ILE A 8 -3.95 -1.03 16.62
C ILE A 8 -4.95 -0.12 17.37
N GLU A 9 -5.57 -0.61 18.45
CA GLU A 9 -6.41 0.17 19.35
C GLU A 9 -5.62 0.62 20.59
N PRO A 10 -5.00 1.81 20.60
CA PRO A 10 -4.84 2.49 21.86
C PRO A 10 -6.23 2.95 22.30
N ASP A 11 -6.61 2.59 23.52
CA ASP A 11 -7.72 3.19 24.26
C ASP A 11 -7.50 4.72 24.35
N LEU A 12 -7.92 5.44 23.30
CA LEU A 12 -8.12 6.89 23.33
C LEU A 12 -9.51 7.22 23.87
N ILE A 13 -9.98 6.44 24.85
CA ILE A 13 -11.11 6.84 25.68
C ILE A 13 -10.53 7.70 26.77
N ASN A 14 -10.81 9.00 26.72
CA ASN A 14 -10.66 9.91 27.85
C ASN A 14 -11.52 9.38 29.02
N GLY A 15 -10.96 8.46 29.80
CA GLY A 15 -11.57 7.83 30.97
C GLY A 15 -10.51 7.68 32.06
N ARG A 16 -10.79 8.27 33.23
CA ARG A 16 -9.89 8.34 34.38
C ARG A 16 -9.27 6.98 34.76
N ARG A 17 -7.94 6.97 34.86
CA ARG A 17 -7.08 5.96 35.52
C ARG A 17 -7.08 4.56 34.89
N SER A 18 -6.43 4.46 33.73
CA SER A 18 -5.72 3.24 33.32
C SER A 18 -4.22 3.57 33.29
N MET A 19 -3.40 2.84 34.06
CA MET A 19 -1.94 2.92 33.96
C MET A 19 -1.52 2.26 32.64
N MET A 20 -1.55 3.02 31.53
CA MET A 20 -0.84 2.64 30.32
C MET A 20 0.67 2.89 30.51
N SER A 21 1.45 2.03 29.87
CA SER A 21 2.88 1.82 30.09
C SER A 21 3.72 3.10 29.97
N HIS A 22 4.79 3.18 30.77
CA HIS A 22 5.66 4.36 30.84
C HIS A 22 6.29 4.76 29.49
N GLU A 23 6.37 3.81 28.54
CA GLU A 23 7.03 3.94 27.22
C GLU A 23 6.11 4.49 26.11
N GLU A 24 4.82 4.18 26.09
CA GLU A 24 3.86 4.84 25.16
C GLU A 24 3.84 6.36 25.40
N ASN A 25 4.05 6.75 26.66
CA ASN A 25 4.23 8.11 27.07
C ASN A 25 5.55 8.71 26.54
N GLU A 26 6.62 7.91 26.37
CA GLU A 26 7.89 8.38 25.80
C GLU A 26 7.83 8.59 24.29
N ILE A 27 7.23 7.66 23.53
CA ILE A 27 6.99 7.83 22.09
C ILE A 27 6.18 9.11 21.84
N SER A 28 5.08 9.25 22.56
CA SER A 28 4.20 10.42 22.45
C SER A 28 4.93 11.72 22.77
N LYS A 29 5.70 11.77 23.87
CA LYS A 29 6.53 12.93 24.24
C LYS A 29 7.59 13.23 23.18
N LYS A 30 8.28 12.21 22.67
CA LYS A 30 9.38 12.38 21.71
C LYS A 30 8.89 12.92 20.37
N ILE A 31 7.71 12.52 19.93
CA ILE A 31 7.09 13.02 18.70
C ILE A 31 6.56 14.44 18.89
N THR A 32 5.70 14.65 19.88
CA THR A 32 5.07 15.97 20.14
C THR A 32 6.11 17.07 20.40
N SER A 33 7.19 16.76 21.13
CA SER A 33 8.27 17.73 21.39
C SER A 33 9.03 18.21 20.15
N LYS A 34 8.93 17.51 19.00
CA LYS A 34 9.58 17.96 17.75
C LYS A 34 8.87 19.11 17.06
N ASN A 35 7.61 19.40 17.44
CA ASN A 35 6.81 20.48 16.85
C ASN A 35 6.91 20.48 15.32
N LEU A 36 6.63 19.33 14.69
CA LEU A 36 6.89 19.12 13.25
C LEU A 36 6.14 20.11 12.35
N CYS A 37 4.97 20.55 12.82
CA CYS A 37 4.10 21.50 12.16
C CYS A 37 4.38 22.98 12.48
N GLN A 38 5.42 23.27 13.27
CA GLN A 38 5.79 24.65 13.59
C GLN A 38 6.13 25.44 12.32
N ASP A 39 5.49 26.60 12.18
CA ASP A 39 5.61 27.54 11.06
C ASP A 39 5.15 26.97 9.70
N LEU A 40 4.22 26.00 9.71
CA LEU A 40 3.66 25.40 8.49
C LEU A 40 2.14 25.63 8.40
N PRO A 41 1.68 26.63 7.62
CA PRO A 41 0.25 26.88 7.41
C PRO A 41 -0.56 25.66 6.95
N LEU A 42 0.05 24.74 6.18
CA LEU A 42 -0.55 23.46 5.81
C LEU A 42 -1.08 22.69 7.05
N CYS A 43 -0.39 22.79 8.18
CA CYS A 43 -0.75 22.12 9.43
C CYS A 43 -1.71 22.92 10.32
N ASP A 44 -2.21 24.09 9.90
CA ASP A 44 -3.08 24.90 10.74
C ASP A 44 -4.33 24.10 11.13
N GLY A 45 -4.56 23.97 12.45
CA GLY A 45 -5.63 23.13 13.02
C GLY A 45 -5.43 21.61 12.87
N ARG A 46 -4.29 21.15 12.35
CA ARG A 46 -3.99 19.75 11.98
C ARG A 46 -2.69 19.21 12.56
N SER A 47 -2.00 19.94 13.45
CA SER A 47 -0.77 19.47 14.10
C SER A 47 -0.99 18.15 14.85
N SER A 48 -2.08 18.04 15.61
CA SER A 48 -2.44 16.81 16.33
C SER A 48 -2.73 15.63 15.41
N PHE A 49 -3.20 15.87 14.19
CA PHE A 49 -3.39 14.82 13.19
C PHE A 49 -2.05 14.21 12.79
N VAL A 50 -1.04 15.04 12.51
CA VAL A 50 0.31 14.58 12.17
C VAL A 50 0.96 13.84 13.33
N ASP A 51 0.88 14.40 14.54
CA ASP A 51 1.49 13.79 15.73
C ASP A 51 0.85 12.42 16.02
N ASN A 52 -0.48 12.34 16.03
CA ASN A 52 -1.19 11.09 16.29
C ASN A 52 -0.90 10.03 15.22
N TYR A 53 -0.73 10.43 13.96
CA TYR A 53 -0.36 9.51 12.88
C TYR A 53 1.01 8.86 13.17
N LEU A 54 2.01 9.69 13.49
CA LEU A 54 3.36 9.23 13.78
C LEU A 54 3.42 8.40 15.05
N ILE A 55 2.65 8.77 16.08
CA ILE A 55 2.57 8.01 17.33
C ILE A 55 2.05 6.61 17.04
N LEU A 56 0.94 6.47 16.31
CA LEU A 56 0.38 5.17 15.98
C LEU A 56 1.33 4.32 15.14
N LEU A 57 1.94 4.89 14.09
CA LEU A 57 2.92 4.17 13.28
C LEU A 57 4.09 3.68 14.14
N THR A 58 4.64 4.55 14.97
CA THR A 58 5.81 4.22 15.81
C THR A 58 5.46 3.17 16.87
N THR A 59 4.35 3.34 17.58
CA THR A 59 3.89 2.40 18.62
C THR A 59 3.59 1.03 18.04
N ALA A 60 2.93 0.96 16.87
CA ALA A 60 2.63 -0.32 16.24
C ALA A 60 3.90 -1.08 15.86
N VAL A 61 4.87 -0.40 15.21
CA VAL A 61 6.15 -1.03 14.85
C VAL A 61 6.94 -1.44 16.10
N ASP A 62 7.04 -0.55 17.09
CA ASP A 62 7.76 -0.81 18.34
C ASP A 62 7.19 -2.02 19.10
N SER A 63 5.87 -2.10 19.22
CA SER A 63 5.20 -3.20 19.92
C SER A 63 5.41 -4.55 19.22
N ILE A 64 5.34 -4.58 17.89
CA ILE A 64 5.63 -5.79 17.11
C ILE A 64 7.10 -6.20 17.28
N LEU A 65 8.03 -5.24 17.25
CA LEU A 65 9.45 -5.54 17.44
C LEU A 65 9.73 -6.08 18.85
N LYS A 66 9.21 -5.46 19.91
CA LYS A 66 9.43 -5.87 21.31
C LYS A 66 8.99 -7.30 21.61
N THR A 67 7.95 -7.76 20.93
CA THR A 67 7.38 -9.11 21.09
C THR A 67 8.00 -10.12 20.11
N SER A 68 8.92 -9.69 19.25
CA SER A 68 9.54 -10.52 18.22
C SER A 68 10.90 -11.07 18.61
N PRO A 69 11.42 -12.07 17.86
CA PRO A 69 12.80 -12.56 18.00
C PRO A 69 13.87 -11.51 17.69
N ILE A 70 13.50 -10.35 17.14
CA ILE A 70 14.39 -9.27 16.71
C ILE A 70 14.16 -8.00 17.56
N LYS A 71 13.81 -8.18 18.83
CA LYS A 71 13.46 -7.11 19.78
C LYS A 71 14.56 -6.07 19.99
N GLU A 72 15.81 -6.40 19.76
CA GLU A 72 16.93 -5.45 19.82
C GLU A 72 16.74 -4.30 18.82
N LEU A 73 16.00 -4.54 17.73
CA LEU A 73 15.67 -3.53 16.73
C LEU A 73 14.67 -2.49 17.22
N SER A 74 13.87 -2.76 18.26
CA SER A 74 13.00 -1.74 18.88
C SER A 74 13.84 -0.59 19.44
N LEU A 75 14.97 -0.89 20.08
CA LEU A 75 15.89 0.13 20.58
C LEU A 75 16.53 0.92 19.43
N LYS A 76 16.97 0.23 18.36
CA LYS A 76 17.51 0.90 17.15
C LYS A 76 16.48 1.85 16.54
N LEU A 77 15.25 1.38 16.34
CA LEU A 77 14.14 2.19 15.85
C LEU A 77 13.95 3.44 16.71
N PHE A 78 13.86 3.27 18.04
CA PHE A 78 13.53 4.37 18.93
C PHE A 78 14.67 5.39 19.06
N TYR A 79 15.92 4.94 19.20
CA TYR A 79 17.05 5.81 19.51
C TYR A 79 17.79 6.34 18.27
N GLU A 80 17.86 5.56 17.20
CA GLU A 80 18.65 5.91 16.00
C GLU A 80 17.75 6.38 14.85
N ASP A 81 16.77 5.56 14.46
CA ASP A 81 16.02 5.79 13.23
C ASP A 81 14.88 6.81 13.38
N LEU A 82 14.12 6.75 14.48
CA LEU A 82 12.99 7.66 14.73
C LEU A 82 13.39 9.14 14.67
N PRO A 83 14.50 9.61 15.29
CA PRO A 83 14.97 10.98 15.10
C PRO A 83 15.19 11.37 13.63
N GLN A 84 15.71 10.45 12.81
CA GLN A 84 15.94 10.69 11.39
C GLN A 84 14.62 10.69 10.60
N ILE A 85 13.70 9.76 10.90
CA ILE A 85 12.34 9.72 10.36
C ILE A 85 11.63 11.05 10.64
N LEU A 86 11.66 11.55 11.88
CA LEU A 86 11.00 12.82 12.25
C LEU A 86 11.61 14.03 11.52
N ARG A 87 12.93 14.07 11.31
CA ARG A 87 13.57 15.10 10.47
C ARG A 87 13.08 15.03 9.02
N ASP A 88 12.98 13.83 8.47
CA ASP A 88 12.51 13.63 7.10
C ASP A 88 11.02 13.95 6.94
N VAL A 89 10.19 13.59 7.94
CA VAL A 89 8.78 13.99 8.00
C VAL A 89 8.66 15.52 7.95
N ARG A 90 9.47 16.25 8.72
CA ARG A 90 9.48 17.73 8.66
C ARG A 90 9.85 18.25 7.27
N LYS A 91 10.78 17.61 6.56
CA LYS A 91 11.12 17.98 5.17
C LYS A 91 9.96 17.70 4.21
N ILE A 92 9.27 16.56 4.38
CA ILE A 92 8.09 16.19 3.59
C ILE A 92 7.00 17.25 3.79
N LEU A 93 6.69 17.62 5.03
CA LEU A 93 5.69 18.63 5.38
C LEU A 93 6.08 20.01 4.82
N LYS A 94 7.34 20.45 4.95
CA LYS A 94 7.83 21.70 4.36
C LYS A 94 7.67 21.73 2.83
N SER A 95 8.01 20.62 2.16
CA SER A 95 7.89 20.49 0.71
C SER A 95 6.44 20.51 0.24
N ALA A 96 5.53 19.89 1.00
CA ALA A 96 4.10 19.94 0.75
C ALA A 96 3.55 21.36 0.96
N ASN A 97 3.89 21.99 2.09
CA ASN A 97 3.47 23.35 2.44
C ASN A 97 3.87 24.38 1.36
N ALA A 98 5.05 24.25 0.78
CA ALA A 98 5.53 25.16 -0.28
C ALA A 98 4.76 25.03 -1.61
N LYS A 99 4.00 23.96 -1.82
CA LYS A 99 3.35 23.65 -3.11
C LYS A 99 1.83 23.53 -3.01
N VAL A 100 1.30 23.49 -1.80
CA VAL A 100 -0.11 23.27 -1.56
C VAL A 100 -0.92 24.48 -2.02
N SER A 101 -2.08 24.21 -2.61
CA SER A 101 -3.14 25.15 -2.88
C SER A 101 -4.47 24.48 -2.54
N ASP A 102 -5.55 25.23 -2.40
CA ASP A 102 -6.89 24.67 -2.11
C ASP A 102 -7.31 23.59 -3.12
N SER A 103 -6.91 23.76 -4.40
CA SER A 103 -7.22 22.81 -5.47
C SER A 103 -6.40 21.52 -5.41
N THR A 104 -5.23 21.55 -4.78
CA THR A 104 -4.25 20.44 -4.74
C THR A 104 -4.03 19.89 -3.34
N GLU A 105 -4.71 20.43 -2.32
CA GLU A 105 -4.55 20.09 -0.90
C GLU A 105 -4.62 18.59 -0.65
N PHE A 106 -5.65 17.93 -1.17
CA PHE A 106 -5.80 16.48 -1.05
C PHE A 106 -4.59 15.71 -1.60
N TYR A 107 -4.10 16.10 -2.79
CA TYR A 107 -2.98 15.41 -3.41
C TYR A 107 -1.73 15.48 -2.55
N TYR A 108 -1.44 16.65 -1.97
CA TYR A 108 -0.27 16.83 -1.12
C TYR A 108 -0.42 16.13 0.22
N TRP A 109 -1.58 16.16 0.87
CA TRP A 109 -1.81 15.41 2.10
C TRP A 109 -1.74 13.89 1.90
N ASN A 110 -2.33 13.38 0.82
CA ASN A 110 -2.20 11.97 0.47
C ASN A 110 -0.72 11.60 0.21
N SER A 111 0.04 12.48 -0.45
CA SER A 111 1.48 12.30 -0.64
C SER A 111 2.26 12.31 0.68
N VAL A 112 1.88 13.18 1.62
CA VAL A 112 2.48 13.23 2.97
C VAL A 112 2.27 11.90 3.68
N LEU A 113 1.02 11.42 3.79
CA LEU A 113 0.71 10.16 4.46
C LEU A 113 1.52 8.99 3.85
N LYS A 114 1.49 8.86 2.52
CA LYS A 114 2.20 7.80 1.78
C LYS A 114 3.71 7.84 1.97
N LYS A 115 4.32 9.03 1.94
CA LYS A 115 5.78 9.16 2.12
C LYS A 115 6.19 8.89 3.55
N VAL A 116 5.40 9.33 4.52
CA VAL A 116 5.66 9.04 5.93
C VAL A 116 5.55 7.54 6.18
N SER A 117 4.48 6.90 5.73
CA SER A 117 4.34 5.44 5.72
C SER A 117 5.54 4.75 5.04
N GLY A 118 5.91 5.21 3.85
CA GLY A 118 7.07 4.71 3.10
C GLY A 118 8.40 4.82 3.85
N LYS A 119 8.58 5.80 4.75
CA LYS A 119 9.77 5.88 5.62
C LYS A 119 9.82 4.73 6.63
N PHE A 120 8.69 4.32 7.20
CA PHE A 120 8.62 3.16 8.08
C PHE A 120 8.82 1.84 7.32
N HIS A 121 8.29 1.72 6.10
CA HIS A 121 8.58 0.58 5.22
C HIS A 121 10.08 0.52 4.84
N GLY A 122 10.70 1.67 4.53
CA GLY A 122 12.12 1.77 4.21
C GLY A 122 13.03 1.38 5.39
N PHE A 123 12.69 1.82 6.60
CA PHE A 123 13.35 1.36 7.83
C PHE A 123 13.31 -0.16 7.94
N LEU A 124 12.13 -0.77 7.76
CA LEU A 124 11.98 -2.23 7.82
C LEU A 124 12.92 -2.90 6.82
N THR A 125 12.89 -2.48 5.55
CA THR A 125 13.72 -3.07 4.49
C THR A 125 15.22 -2.93 4.78
N LEU A 126 15.70 -1.74 5.16
CA LEU A 126 17.11 -1.50 5.46
C LEU A 126 17.57 -2.31 6.68
N THR A 127 16.78 -2.28 7.76
CA THR A 127 17.11 -2.99 8.99
C THR A 127 17.17 -4.50 8.78
N LEU A 128 16.30 -5.07 7.93
CA LEU A 128 16.35 -6.49 7.60
C LEU A 128 17.58 -6.86 6.78
N ILE A 129 17.90 -6.07 5.75
CA ILE A 129 19.07 -6.32 4.89
C ILE A 129 20.36 -6.27 5.71
N GLU A 130 20.46 -5.32 6.64
CA GLU A 130 21.66 -5.13 7.48
C GLU A 130 21.86 -6.25 8.50
N ASN A 131 20.78 -6.81 9.04
CA ASN A 131 20.85 -7.74 10.18
C ASN A 131 20.61 -9.21 9.78
N PHE A 132 20.04 -9.48 8.61
CA PHE A 132 19.62 -10.82 8.21
C PHE A 132 19.88 -11.06 6.72
N LYS A 133 20.98 -11.76 6.41
CA LYS A 133 21.38 -12.07 5.02
C LYS A 133 20.40 -13.03 4.30
N ASP A 134 19.66 -13.86 5.04
CA ASP A 134 18.67 -14.83 4.55
C ASP A 134 17.28 -14.61 5.19
N TYR A 135 16.84 -13.36 5.30
CA TYR A 135 15.57 -13.02 5.97
C TYR A 135 14.34 -13.63 5.29
N ASP A 136 14.38 -13.85 3.96
CA ASP A 136 13.30 -14.49 3.20
C ASP A 136 13.14 -15.99 3.55
N ASN A 137 14.16 -16.63 4.12
CA ASN A 137 14.16 -18.06 4.47
C ASN A 137 13.85 -18.33 5.95
N THR A 138 13.75 -17.28 6.78
CA THR A 138 13.48 -17.43 8.21
C THR A 138 12.02 -17.10 8.51
N ASN A 139 11.22 -18.13 8.76
CA ASN A 139 9.76 -18.00 8.90
C ASN A 139 9.35 -16.97 9.98
N ASP A 140 10.09 -16.91 11.08
CA ASP A 140 9.82 -15.95 12.16
C ASP A 140 10.03 -14.49 11.72
N ILE A 141 11.05 -14.21 10.90
CA ILE A 141 11.33 -12.86 10.41
C ILE A 141 10.29 -12.47 9.36
N LYS A 142 9.96 -13.38 8.45
CA LYS A 142 8.88 -13.18 7.46
C LYS A 142 7.56 -12.81 8.14
N ASN A 143 7.18 -13.53 9.20
CA ASN A 143 5.98 -13.24 9.99
C ASN A 143 6.01 -11.87 10.67
N VAL A 144 7.16 -11.44 11.20
CA VAL A 144 7.32 -10.11 11.82
C VAL A 144 7.13 -9.00 10.77
N ILE A 145 7.69 -9.19 9.58
CA ILE A 145 7.54 -8.25 8.46
C ILE A 145 6.09 -8.13 8.05
N GLN A 146 5.41 -9.26 7.84
CA GLN A 146 4.00 -9.28 7.47
C GLN A 146 3.15 -8.50 8.48
N LYS A 147 3.40 -8.71 9.79
CA LYS A 147 2.72 -7.97 10.85
C LYS A 147 2.98 -6.47 10.77
N ILE A 148 4.24 -6.05 10.58
CA ILE A 148 4.61 -4.63 10.48
C ILE A 148 3.95 -3.99 9.26
N VAL A 149 4.10 -4.57 8.07
CA VAL A 149 3.50 -4.05 6.83
C VAL A 149 1.98 -3.95 6.97
N THR A 150 1.33 -4.99 7.49
CA THR A 150 -0.12 -4.99 7.70
C THR A 150 -0.55 -3.88 8.66
N ALA A 151 0.17 -3.68 9.77
CA ALA A 151 -0.12 -2.61 10.72
C ALA A 151 0.03 -1.21 10.10
N LEU A 152 1.12 -0.97 9.36
CA LEU A 152 1.37 0.31 8.68
C LEU A 152 0.26 0.63 7.67
N VAL A 153 -0.15 -0.37 6.89
CA VAL A 153 -1.21 -0.27 5.89
C VAL A 153 -2.58 0.02 6.51
N ILE A 154 -2.91 -0.63 7.64
CA ILE A 154 -4.14 -0.35 8.39
C ILE A 154 -4.15 1.10 8.90
N ILE A 155 -3.04 1.55 9.49
CA ILE A 155 -2.93 2.90 10.03
C ILE A 155 -3.01 3.94 8.90
N GLU A 156 -2.33 3.73 7.77
CA GLU A 156 -2.45 4.63 6.61
C GLU A 156 -3.89 4.71 6.10
N THR A 157 -4.56 3.56 5.93
CA THR A 157 -5.96 3.51 5.47
C THR A 157 -6.88 4.29 6.41
N LYS A 158 -6.72 4.09 7.73
CA LYS A 158 -7.46 4.83 8.76
C LYS A 158 -7.22 6.34 8.65
N TYR A 159 -5.97 6.77 8.42
CA TYR A 159 -5.64 8.19 8.34
C TYR A 159 -6.07 8.86 7.03
N VAL A 160 -6.08 8.12 5.92
CA VAL A 160 -6.66 8.58 4.66
C VAL A 160 -8.18 8.82 4.84
N ASN A 161 -8.89 7.91 5.51
CA ASN A 161 -10.32 8.09 5.82
C ASN A 161 -10.55 9.26 6.77
N LYS A 162 -9.77 9.33 7.86
CA LYS A 162 -9.83 10.39 8.87
C LYS A 162 -9.61 11.78 8.26
N LEU A 163 -8.67 11.90 7.32
CA LEU A 163 -8.40 13.12 6.56
C LEU A 163 -9.66 13.62 5.81
N CYS A 164 -10.42 12.70 5.20
CA CYS A 164 -11.66 13.05 4.52
C CYS A 164 -12.80 13.37 5.50
N ILE A 165 -13.00 12.56 6.54
CA ILE A 165 -14.12 12.70 7.48
C ILE A 165 -13.98 13.95 8.35
N GLU A 166 -12.82 14.13 8.99
CA GLU A 166 -12.57 15.19 9.96
C GLU A 166 -12.13 16.50 9.32
N HIS A 167 -11.30 16.43 8.27
CA HIS A 167 -10.71 17.61 7.65
C HIS A 167 -11.32 17.97 6.29
N LYS A 168 -12.29 17.19 5.79
CA LYS A 168 -12.95 17.39 4.48
C LYS A 168 -11.99 17.37 3.28
N ILE A 169 -10.83 16.74 3.46
CA ILE A 169 -9.81 16.58 2.43
C ILE A 169 -9.92 15.15 1.87
N CYS A 170 -10.81 14.99 0.89
CA CYS A 170 -11.19 13.68 0.33
C CYS A 170 -10.52 13.38 -1.01
N ILE A 171 -10.40 12.09 -1.34
CA ILE A 171 -9.85 11.63 -2.62
C ILE A 171 -10.72 12.13 -3.77
N LYS A 172 -10.12 12.91 -4.68
CA LYS A 172 -10.82 13.45 -5.86
C LYS A 172 -10.52 12.71 -7.16
N SER A 173 -9.45 11.92 -7.20
CA SER A 173 -8.96 11.23 -8.42
C SER A 173 -8.51 9.81 -8.08
N PHE A 174 -9.11 8.83 -8.75
CA PHE A 174 -8.88 7.39 -8.53
C PHE A 174 -9.04 6.61 -9.85
N GLU A 175 -8.34 7.08 -10.88
CA GLU A 175 -8.49 6.63 -12.26
C GLU A 175 -7.93 5.21 -12.49
N CYS A 176 -6.89 4.79 -11.75
CA CYS A 176 -6.38 3.43 -11.83
C CYS A 176 -7.42 2.45 -11.27
N THR A 177 -8.00 2.80 -10.12
CA THR A 177 -9.08 2.00 -9.50
C THR A 177 -10.28 1.88 -10.45
N LYS A 178 -10.74 2.99 -11.06
CA LYS A 178 -11.84 2.96 -12.04
C LYS A 178 -11.51 2.16 -13.30
N ALA A 179 -10.29 2.28 -13.83
CA ALA A 179 -9.87 1.56 -15.01
C ALA A 179 -9.82 0.05 -14.74
N LEU A 180 -9.25 -0.36 -13.60
CA LEU A 180 -9.22 -1.75 -13.18
C LEU A 180 -10.63 -2.33 -13.02
N HIS A 181 -11.53 -1.59 -12.37
CA HIS A 181 -12.93 -1.98 -12.24
C HIS A 181 -13.58 -2.28 -13.60
N ARG A 182 -13.43 -1.37 -14.58
CA ARG A 182 -13.99 -1.57 -15.93
C ARG A 182 -13.39 -2.76 -16.67
N ILE A 183 -12.08 -3.01 -16.49
CA ILE A 183 -11.41 -4.18 -17.08
C ILE A 183 -12.00 -5.45 -16.46
N LEU A 184 -12.11 -5.51 -15.14
CA LEU A 184 -12.64 -6.67 -14.43
C LEU A 184 -14.11 -6.94 -14.78
N GLU A 185 -14.97 -5.92 -14.78
CA GLU A 185 -16.37 -6.01 -15.18
C GLU A 185 -16.53 -6.60 -16.60
N LYS A 186 -15.70 -6.15 -17.54
CA LYS A 186 -15.70 -6.70 -18.89
C LYS A 186 -15.19 -8.14 -18.91
N LEU A 187 -14.08 -8.45 -18.22
CA LEU A 187 -13.51 -9.80 -18.19
C LEU A 187 -14.50 -10.81 -17.58
N THR A 188 -15.15 -10.48 -16.47
CA THR A 188 -16.09 -11.38 -15.79
C THR A 188 -17.40 -11.58 -16.56
N SER A 189 -17.72 -10.67 -17.49
CA SER A 189 -18.82 -10.85 -18.47
C SER A 189 -18.50 -11.82 -19.61
N LEU A 190 -17.23 -12.12 -19.87
CA LEU A 190 -16.83 -13.04 -20.92
C LEU A 190 -17.00 -14.52 -20.50
N PRO A 191 -17.11 -15.45 -21.46
CA PRO A 191 -16.94 -16.86 -21.16
C PRO A 191 -15.47 -17.16 -20.79
N ASP A 192 -15.24 -18.25 -20.06
CA ASP A 192 -13.93 -18.64 -19.51
C ASP A 192 -12.81 -18.69 -20.56
N ASN A 193 -13.12 -19.10 -21.79
CA ASN A 193 -12.14 -19.12 -22.88
C ASN A 193 -11.62 -17.71 -23.24
N GLY A 194 -12.47 -16.69 -23.17
CA GLY A 194 -12.10 -15.29 -23.38
C GLY A 194 -11.24 -14.76 -22.25
N ILE A 195 -11.57 -15.11 -21.00
CA ILE A 195 -10.77 -14.78 -19.82
C ILE A 195 -9.38 -15.41 -19.92
N ARG A 196 -9.30 -16.70 -20.25
CA ARG A 196 -8.02 -17.42 -20.41
C ARG A 196 -7.18 -16.86 -21.55
N SER A 197 -7.82 -16.51 -22.66
CA SER A 197 -7.15 -15.80 -23.77
C SER A 197 -6.51 -14.50 -23.27
N PHE A 198 -7.20 -13.73 -22.42
CA PHE A 198 -6.66 -12.49 -21.87
C PHE A 198 -5.46 -12.78 -20.96
N MET A 199 -5.62 -13.73 -20.04
CA MET A 199 -4.57 -14.12 -19.10
C MET A 199 -3.31 -14.62 -19.82
N LYS A 200 -3.46 -15.31 -20.95
CA LYS A 200 -2.33 -15.69 -21.80
C LYS A 200 -1.59 -14.49 -22.39
N HIS A 201 -2.31 -13.53 -22.98
CA HIS A 201 -1.68 -12.31 -23.51
C HIS A 201 -1.03 -11.48 -22.40
N PHE A 202 -1.63 -11.45 -21.20
CA PHE A 202 -1.07 -10.78 -20.03
C PHE A 202 0.22 -11.45 -19.56
N TYR A 203 0.23 -12.78 -19.44
CA TYR A 203 1.40 -13.56 -19.10
C TYR A 203 2.56 -13.34 -20.10
N GLU A 204 2.28 -13.41 -21.40
CA GLU A 204 3.27 -13.17 -22.45
C GLU A 204 3.79 -11.73 -22.45
N ALA A 205 2.91 -10.75 -22.19
CA ALA A 205 3.30 -9.35 -22.10
C ALA A 205 4.23 -9.08 -20.92
N LEU A 206 3.96 -9.67 -19.76
CA LEU A 206 4.81 -9.54 -18.58
C LEU A 206 6.22 -10.08 -18.81
N PHE A 207 6.34 -11.24 -19.45
CA PHE A 207 7.63 -11.84 -19.78
C PHE A 207 8.48 -10.94 -20.67
N ALA A 208 7.84 -10.18 -21.56
CA ALA A 208 8.51 -9.23 -22.45
C ALA A 208 8.85 -7.87 -21.79
N THR A 209 8.63 -7.71 -20.49
CA THR A 209 8.92 -6.48 -19.72
C THR A 209 10.02 -6.71 -18.68
N THR A 210 10.48 -5.65 -18.02
CA THR A 210 11.44 -5.77 -16.90
C THR A 210 10.78 -6.16 -15.57
N PHE A 211 9.48 -6.50 -15.57
CA PHE A 211 8.72 -6.78 -14.35
C PHE A 211 9.38 -7.86 -13.47
N TYR A 212 9.67 -9.04 -14.03
CA TYR A 212 10.26 -10.15 -13.27
C TYR A 212 11.68 -9.88 -12.77
N SER A 213 12.43 -9.00 -13.43
CA SER A 213 13.79 -8.63 -12.97
C SER A 213 13.81 -7.85 -11.66
N ARG A 214 12.64 -7.38 -11.21
CA ARG A 214 12.48 -6.59 -9.98
C ARG A 214 11.94 -7.39 -8.80
N LEU A 215 11.55 -8.63 -9.04
CA LEU A 215 11.02 -9.52 -8.01
C LEU A 215 12.11 -10.48 -7.53
N SER A 216 11.97 -10.98 -6.31
CA SER A 216 12.81 -12.11 -5.86
C SER A 216 12.54 -13.33 -6.75
N ILE A 217 13.47 -14.28 -6.77
CA ILE A 217 13.31 -15.54 -7.51
C ILE A 217 12.08 -16.30 -7.02
N VAL A 218 11.85 -16.31 -5.70
CA VAL A 218 10.72 -17.01 -5.07
C VAL A 218 9.40 -16.37 -5.51
N THR A 219 9.24 -15.06 -5.32
CA THR A 219 8.03 -14.33 -5.72
C THR A 219 7.78 -14.40 -7.23
N THR A 220 8.84 -14.40 -8.04
CA THR A 220 8.73 -14.61 -9.49
C THR A 220 8.11 -15.96 -9.83
N ARG A 221 8.58 -17.04 -9.19
CA ARG A 221 8.08 -18.40 -9.43
C ARG A 221 6.62 -18.53 -9.01
N GLU A 222 6.29 -18.09 -7.80
CA GLU A 222 4.93 -18.11 -7.26
C GLU A 222 3.95 -17.36 -8.18
N PHE A 223 4.32 -16.14 -8.59
CA PHE A 223 3.49 -15.35 -9.49
C PHE A 223 3.33 -15.98 -10.87
N GLN A 224 4.38 -16.61 -11.40
CA GLN A 224 4.31 -17.36 -12.66
C GLN A 224 3.38 -18.57 -12.56
N VAL A 225 3.36 -19.28 -11.42
CA VAL A 225 2.45 -20.40 -11.18
C VAL A 225 0.99 -19.92 -11.19
N ILE A 226 0.67 -18.84 -10.47
CA ILE A 226 -0.69 -18.26 -10.46
C ILE A 226 -1.13 -17.90 -11.87
N LEU A 227 -0.30 -17.16 -12.60
CA LEU A 227 -0.66 -16.71 -13.95
C LEU A 227 -0.80 -17.88 -14.92
N ASN A 228 0.04 -18.91 -14.78
CA ASN A 228 -0.06 -20.13 -15.57
C ASN A 228 -1.38 -20.86 -15.26
N ASN A 229 -1.75 -20.99 -13.99
CA ASN A 229 -3.02 -21.59 -13.59
C ASN A 229 -4.21 -20.82 -14.17
N LEU A 230 -4.20 -19.49 -14.10
CA LEU A 230 -5.24 -18.63 -14.66
C LEU A 230 -5.32 -18.70 -16.19
N ALA A 231 -4.19 -18.87 -16.89
CA ALA A 231 -4.14 -18.91 -18.34
C ALA A 231 -4.43 -20.30 -18.93
N PHE A 232 -3.99 -21.38 -18.26
CA PHE A 232 -3.89 -22.71 -18.87
C PHE A 232 -4.53 -23.84 -18.05
N SER A 233 -4.79 -23.68 -16.74
CA SER A 233 -5.34 -24.77 -15.92
C SER A 233 -6.87 -24.86 -16.00
N ASN A 234 -7.39 -26.00 -16.44
CA ASN A 234 -8.83 -26.27 -16.44
C ASN A 234 -9.42 -26.48 -15.03
N ASN A 235 -8.58 -26.66 -14.02
CA ASN A 235 -9.00 -26.95 -12.64
C ASN A 235 -9.29 -25.68 -11.83
N VAL A 236 -8.86 -24.51 -12.31
CA VAL A 236 -9.07 -23.23 -11.65
C VAL A 236 -10.06 -22.39 -12.45
N SER A 237 -11.15 -21.98 -11.81
CA SER A 237 -12.11 -21.03 -12.37
C SER A 237 -11.51 -19.63 -12.34
N ALA A 238 -10.89 -19.22 -13.45
CA ALA A 238 -10.32 -17.88 -13.59
C ALA A 238 -11.39 -16.79 -13.39
N LYS A 239 -12.64 -17.10 -13.73
CA LYS A 239 -13.79 -16.23 -13.53
C LYS A 239 -14.07 -15.96 -12.06
N ASP A 240 -14.09 -17.00 -11.21
CA ASP A 240 -14.39 -16.83 -9.78
C ASP A 240 -13.30 -16.01 -9.07
N LEU A 241 -12.03 -16.25 -9.43
CA LEU A 241 -10.91 -15.46 -8.91
C LEU A 241 -11.02 -13.98 -9.33
N LEU A 242 -11.27 -13.71 -10.61
CA LEU A 242 -11.44 -12.32 -11.09
C LEU A 242 -12.68 -11.64 -10.49
N GLN A 243 -13.77 -12.38 -10.24
CA GLN A 243 -14.95 -11.85 -9.53
C GLN A 243 -14.64 -11.51 -8.07
N SER A 244 -13.80 -12.30 -7.38
CA SER A 244 -13.33 -11.96 -6.04
C SER A 244 -12.54 -10.65 -6.03
N VAL A 245 -11.59 -10.50 -6.97
CA VAL A 245 -10.83 -9.24 -7.13
C VAL A 245 -11.76 -8.08 -7.47
N GLN A 246 -12.75 -8.29 -8.36
CA GLN A 246 -13.73 -7.27 -8.73
C GLN A 246 -14.49 -6.76 -7.49
N LYS A 247 -14.99 -7.65 -6.63
CA LYS A 247 -15.69 -7.26 -5.39
C LYS A 247 -14.81 -6.41 -4.47
N SER A 248 -13.52 -6.73 -4.34
CA SER A 248 -12.58 -5.93 -3.53
C SER A 248 -12.36 -4.53 -4.13
N VAL A 249 -12.33 -4.42 -5.46
CA VAL A 249 -12.22 -3.13 -6.18
C VAL A 249 -13.51 -2.31 -6.07
N GLU A 250 -14.68 -2.95 -6.20
CA GLU A 250 -16.00 -2.33 -5.98
C GLU A 250 -16.11 -1.77 -4.56
N MET A 251 -15.75 -2.57 -3.55
CA MET A 251 -15.74 -2.13 -2.15
C MET A 251 -14.84 -0.90 -1.94
N ARG A 252 -13.68 -0.85 -2.61
CA ARG A 252 -12.81 0.34 -2.56
C ARG A 252 -13.50 1.57 -3.15
N LEU A 253 -14.15 1.44 -4.31
CA LEU A 253 -14.89 2.56 -4.93
C LEU A 253 -15.99 3.08 -4.01
N ASP A 254 -16.70 2.17 -3.33
CA ASP A 254 -17.72 2.54 -2.34
C ASP A 254 -17.12 3.30 -1.16
N LEU A 255 -15.95 2.92 -0.66
CA LEU A 255 -15.29 3.60 0.46
C LEU A 255 -14.71 4.97 0.07
N ILE A 256 -14.22 5.10 -1.17
CA ILE A 256 -13.73 6.38 -1.67
C ILE A 256 -14.90 7.38 -1.78
N THR A 257 -16.05 6.91 -2.25
CA THR A 257 -17.25 7.76 -2.45
C THR A 257 -18.03 7.98 -1.15
N THR A 258 -18.07 6.97 -0.28
CA THR A 258 -18.77 6.95 1.00
C THR A 258 -17.82 6.48 2.10
N PRO A 259 -16.94 7.37 2.60
CA PRO A 259 -15.95 7.03 3.61
C PRO A 259 -16.61 6.47 4.86
N SER A 260 -16.18 5.28 5.28
CA SER A 260 -16.65 4.61 6.48
C SER A 260 -15.56 3.74 7.08
N ASP A 261 -15.55 3.62 8.40
CA ASP A 261 -14.68 2.69 9.11
C ASP A 261 -15.33 1.31 9.14
N LYS A 262 -15.27 0.60 8.00
CA LYS A 262 -15.69 -0.80 7.90
C LYS A 262 -14.51 -1.71 8.26
N GLN A 263 -14.78 -2.75 9.04
CA GLN A 263 -13.81 -3.81 9.28
C GLN A 263 -13.63 -4.64 8.00
N MET A 264 -12.38 -4.87 7.60
CA MET A 264 -12.01 -5.59 6.37
C MET A 264 -10.93 -6.62 6.68
N GLY A 265 -10.86 -7.68 5.86
CA GLY A 265 -9.75 -8.62 5.86
C GLY A 265 -8.44 -7.94 5.43
N TYR A 266 -7.30 -8.44 5.90
CA TYR A 266 -5.99 -7.81 5.62
C TYR A 266 -5.63 -7.81 4.14
N ASP A 267 -5.98 -8.87 3.42
CA ASP A 267 -5.89 -8.99 1.97
C ASP A 267 -6.65 -7.85 1.25
N VAL A 268 -7.88 -7.56 1.70
CA VAL A 268 -8.70 -6.47 1.15
C VAL A 268 -8.08 -5.11 1.45
N ILE A 269 -7.58 -4.88 2.68
CA ILE A 269 -6.93 -3.62 3.05
C ILE A 269 -5.64 -3.42 2.23
N LEU A 270 -4.86 -4.49 1.98
CA LEU A 270 -3.68 -4.44 1.12
C LEU A 270 -4.05 -4.10 -0.33
N ILE A 271 -5.09 -4.70 -0.90
CA ILE A 271 -5.59 -4.31 -2.22
C ILE A 271 -5.95 -2.81 -2.24
N HIS A 272 -6.61 -2.33 -1.19
CA HIS A 272 -7.02 -0.93 -1.11
C HIS A 272 -5.83 0.01 -1.09
N ILE A 273 -4.82 -0.27 -0.28
CA ILE A 273 -3.66 0.61 -0.18
C ILE A 273 -2.80 0.59 -1.45
N ILE A 274 -2.62 -0.59 -2.07
CA ILE A 274 -1.87 -0.75 -3.32
C ILE A 274 -2.55 0.07 -4.42
N LEU A 275 -3.87 -0.03 -4.55
CA LEU A 275 -4.63 0.78 -5.52
C LEU A 275 -4.58 2.28 -5.18
N SER A 276 -4.54 2.63 -3.89
CA SER A 276 -4.36 4.01 -3.43
C SER A 276 -3.00 4.60 -3.83
N ASP A 277 -1.94 3.80 -3.75
CA ASP A 277 -0.60 4.17 -4.20
C ASP A 277 -0.56 4.35 -5.72
N LEU A 278 -1.14 3.40 -6.47
CA LEU A 278 -1.24 3.51 -7.92
C LEU A 278 -2.05 4.73 -8.35
N ASP A 279 -3.20 5.00 -7.73
CA ASP A 279 -3.98 6.22 -7.98
C ASP A 279 -3.14 7.48 -7.68
N HIS A 280 -2.34 7.47 -6.62
CA HIS A 280 -1.46 8.59 -6.28
C HIS A 280 -0.40 8.84 -7.36
N PHE A 281 0.29 7.80 -7.83
CA PHE A 281 1.34 7.92 -8.85
C PHE A 281 0.77 8.48 -10.16
N TYR A 282 -0.40 8.02 -10.56
CA TYR A 282 -1.06 8.42 -11.81
C TYR A 282 -1.84 9.74 -11.74
N SER A 283 -2.21 10.19 -10.53
CA SER A 283 -2.96 11.45 -10.38
C SER A 283 -2.19 12.71 -10.85
N LYS A 284 -0.86 12.63 -10.95
CA LYS A 284 -0.02 13.68 -11.55
C LYS A 284 -0.13 13.75 -13.06
N ASN A 285 -0.31 12.61 -13.73
CA ASN A 285 -0.21 12.48 -15.19
C ASN A 285 -1.58 12.30 -15.86
N LYS A 286 -2.67 12.64 -15.12
CA LYS A 286 -4.09 12.69 -15.51
C LYS A 286 -4.37 12.17 -16.94
N GLN A 287 -4.82 10.91 -17.03
CA GLN A 287 -5.68 10.34 -18.08
C GLN A 287 -5.08 9.46 -19.20
N PHE A 288 -3.82 9.59 -19.65
CA PHE A 288 -3.50 9.03 -20.98
C PHE A 288 -3.28 7.51 -21.08
N SER A 289 -2.52 6.88 -20.18
CA SER A 289 -2.13 5.47 -20.38
C SER A 289 -3.30 4.49 -20.25
N PHE A 290 -4.13 4.64 -19.21
CA PHE A 290 -5.28 3.78 -19.00
C PHE A 290 -6.41 4.05 -20.00
N TYR A 291 -6.71 5.30 -20.34
CA TYR A 291 -7.75 5.60 -21.33
C TYR A 291 -7.45 4.96 -22.69
N ASN A 292 -6.20 5.10 -23.16
CA ASN A 292 -5.77 4.48 -24.40
C ASN A 292 -5.87 2.96 -24.31
N PHE A 293 -5.40 2.35 -23.23
CA PHE A 293 -5.49 0.91 -23.04
C PHE A 293 -6.94 0.40 -23.04
N ILE A 294 -7.85 1.05 -22.30
CA ILE A 294 -9.25 0.66 -22.20
C ILE A 294 -9.92 0.61 -23.58
N LYS A 295 -9.62 1.57 -24.45
CA LYS A 295 -10.12 1.57 -25.84
C LYS A 295 -9.73 0.27 -26.55
N TYR A 296 -8.43 -0.05 -26.58
CA TYR A 296 -7.93 -1.27 -27.24
C TYR A 296 -8.38 -2.56 -26.55
N PHE A 297 -8.58 -2.53 -25.24
CA PHE A 297 -9.05 -3.67 -24.48
C PHE A 297 -10.51 -4.02 -24.82
N ILE A 298 -11.38 -3.02 -24.99
CA ILE A 298 -12.77 -3.24 -25.43
C ILE A 298 -12.81 -3.87 -26.83
N ASP A 299 -11.94 -3.42 -27.73
CA ASP A 299 -11.88 -3.85 -29.13
C ASP A 299 -11.00 -5.10 -29.36
N TRP A 300 -10.40 -5.67 -28.31
CA TRP A 300 -9.38 -6.72 -28.47
C TRP A 300 -9.94 -8.01 -29.08
N ASN A 301 -11.19 -8.35 -28.79
CA ASN A 301 -11.80 -9.59 -29.30
C ASN A 301 -11.93 -9.60 -30.83
N THR A 302 -11.68 -8.47 -31.50
CA THR A 302 -11.73 -8.30 -32.95
C THR A 302 -10.37 -8.23 -33.64
N ASP A 303 -9.30 -7.72 -32.99
CA ASP A 303 -8.07 -7.31 -33.71
C ASP A 303 -6.76 -8.03 -33.29
N GLY A 304 -6.77 -8.93 -32.30
CA GLY A 304 -5.59 -9.78 -31.98
C GLY A 304 -4.32 -9.04 -31.53
N THR A 305 -4.36 -7.72 -31.29
CA THR A 305 -3.20 -6.85 -31.02
C THR A 305 -2.99 -6.50 -29.54
N LEU A 306 -3.78 -7.06 -28.62
CA LEU A 306 -3.77 -6.70 -27.19
C LEU A 306 -2.39 -6.83 -26.53
N GLY A 307 -1.59 -7.84 -26.91
CA GLY A 307 -0.25 -8.03 -26.35
C GLY A 307 0.66 -6.80 -26.50
N LYS A 308 0.57 -6.05 -27.61
CA LYS A 308 1.32 -4.80 -27.80
C LYS A 308 0.85 -3.72 -26.82
N HIS A 309 -0.46 -3.57 -26.65
CA HIS A 309 -1.05 -2.56 -25.78
C HIS A 309 -0.84 -2.87 -24.29
N LEU A 310 -0.90 -4.15 -23.91
CA LEU A 310 -0.55 -4.63 -22.58
C LEU A 310 0.91 -4.35 -22.25
N ARG A 311 1.85 -4.68 -23.14
CA ARG A 311 3.28 -4.37 -22.93
C ARG A 311 3.52 -2.89 -22.74
N LYS A 312 2.86 -2.04 -23.54
CA LYS A 312 2.92 -0.59 -23.38
C LYS A 312 2.40 -0.16 -22.00
N LEU A 313 1.22 -0.62 -21.60
CA LEU A 313 0.65 -0.30 -20.30
C LEU A 313 1.56 -0.72 -19.14
N MET A 314 2.11 -1.94 -19.19
CA MET A 314 3.01 -2.45 -18.13
C MET A 314 4.31 -1.66 -18.05
N ASN A 315 4.88 -1.25 -19.18
CA ASN A 315 6.06 -0.40 -19.21
C ASN A 315 5.77 1.01 -18.66
N ASP A 316 4.61 1.58 -19.01
CA ASP A 316 4.16 2.87 -18.46
C ASP A 316 3.99 2.77 -16.93
N ILE A 317 3.34 1.72 -16.42
CA ILE A 317 3.25 1.43 -14.97
C ILE A 317 4.63 1.30 -14.33
N GLY A 318 5.52 0.52 -14.93
CA GLY A 318 6.87 0.33 -14.42
C GLY A 318 7.67 1.62 -14.35
N HIS A 319 7.49 2.51 -15.34
CA HIS A 319 8.11 3.83 -15.36
C HIS A 319 7.53 4.75 -14.28
N GLU A 320 6.21 4.86 -14.19
CA GLU A 320 5.53 5.70 -13.21
C GLU A 320 5.88 5.35 -11.77
N VAL A 321 6.03 4.05 -11.47
CA VAL A 321 6.51 3.60 -10.15
C VAL A 321 7.96 4.04 -9.93
N THR A 322 8.86 3.86 -10.91
CA THR A 322 10.29 4.15 -10.71
C THR A 322 10.65 5.61 -10.56
N VAL A 323 9.89 6.52 -11.17
CA VAL A 323 10.15 7.96 -11.09
C VAL A 323 9.69 8.56 -9.77
N GLN A 324 8.98 7.79 -8.93
CA GLN A 324 8.58 8.24 -7.60
C GLN A 324 9.78 8.36 -6.66
N PRO A 325 9.68 9.19 -5.61
CA PRO A 325 10.66 9.23 -4.52
C PRO A 325 10.93 7.84 -3.97
N HIS A 326 12.20 7.52 -3.72
CA HIS A 326 12.72 6.18 -3.37
C HIS A 326 11.92 5.42 -2.30
N GLU A 327 11.31 6.12 -1.34
CA GLU A 327 10.48 5.50 -0.30
C GLU A 327 9.17 4.86 -0.81
N LEU A 328 8.57 5.41 -1.89
CA LEU A 328 7.27 4.94 -2.40
C LEU A 328 7.38 3.62 -3.20
N PRO A 329 8.39 3.42 -4.06
CA PRO A 329 8.64 2.12 -4.68
C PRO A 329 8.89 1.01 -3.66
N ILE A 330 9.62 1.29 -2.58
CA ILE A 330 9.87 0.31 -1.51
C ILE A 330 8.56 -0.05 -0.81
N LYS A 331 7.76 0.96 -0.46
CA LYS A 331 6.45 0.77 0.16
C LYS A 331 5.57 -0.17 -0.65
N ILE A 332 5.29 0.17 -1.92
CA ILE A 332 4.40 -0.64 -2.77
C ILE A 332 4.96 -2.05 -3.00
N THR A 333 6.29 -2.21 -3.08
CA THR A 333 6.92 -3.53 -3.21
C THR A 333 6.69 -4.39 -1.97
N ASN A 334 6.86 -3.83 -0.77
CA ASN A 334 6.62 -4.53 0.49
C ASN A 334 5.14 -4.90 0.65
N GLU A 335 4.22 -4.01 0.28
CA GLU A 335 2.77 -4.27 0.32
C GLU A 335 2.37 -5.38 -0.65
N VAL A 336 2.84 -5.34 -1.89
CA VAL A 336 2.60 -6.39 -2.88
C VAL A 336 3.19 -7.72 -2.41
N ARG A 337 4.39 -7.72 -1.84
CA ARG A 337 5.01 -8.96 -1.32
C ARG A 337 4.12 -9.58 -0.23
N VAL A 338 3.73 -8.81 0.78
CA VAL A 338 2.90 -9.32 1.88
C VAL A 338 1.51 -9.74 1.39
N PHE A 339 0.93 -9.03 0.41
CA PHE A 339 -0.31 -9.47 -0.23
C PHE A 339 -0.16 -10.85 -0.87
N LEU A 340 0.90 -11.08 -1.65
CA LEU A 340 1.16 -12.39 -2.26
C LEU A 340 1.38 -13.46 -1.20
N GLU A 341 2.17 -13.19 -0.16
CA GLU A 341 2.43 -14.16 0.91
C GLU A 341 1.18 -14.53 1.74
N LEU A 342 0.21 -13.61 1.88
CA LEU A 342 -1.06 -13.90 2.55
C LEU A 342 -2.06 -14.65 1.64
N THR A 343 -1.89 -14.53 0.32
CA THR A 343 -2.82 -15.08 -0.67
C THR A 343 -2.35 -16.42 -1.24
N ILE A 344 -1.05 -16.70 -1.17
CA ILE A 344 -0.42 -17.92 -1.67
C ILE A 344 -0.13 -18.81 -0.47
N ASP A 345 -0.91 -19.88 -0.31
CA ASP A 345 -0.65 -20.91 0.68
C ASP A 345 0.60 -21.70 0.24
N PRO A 346 1.70 -21.75 1.01
CA PRO A 346 2.91 -22.47 0.63
C PRO A 346 2.75 -24.01 0.62
N ASP A 347 1.61 -24.53 1.10
CA ASP A 347 1.33 -25.96 1.21
C ASP A 347 0.48 -26.55 0.05
N GLU A 348 0.25 -25.81 -1.05
CA GLU A 348 -0.32 -26.34 -2.31
C GLU A 348 0.69 -26.49 -3.47
#